data_AF-A0A7X9HM65-F1
#
_entry.id   AF-A0A7X9HM65-F1
#
_cell.length_a   1.000
_cell.length_b   1.000
_cell.length_c   1.000
_cell.angle_alpha   90.00
_cell.angle_beta   90.00
_cell.angle_gamma   90.00
#
_symmetry.space_group_name_H-M   'P 1'
#
loop_
_entity.id
_entity.type
_entity.pdbx_description
1 polymer ?
#
loop_
_entity_poly.entity_id
_entity_poly.type
_entity_poly.pdbx_seq_one_letter_code
_entity_poly.pdbx_strand_id
1 'polypeptide(L)'
;MEDPADVPEGATPRLRIAVDWEELALAVENQLPDFTARLDLDTGRVITQSVDLPADPDAAGRYLPVQPRSSREGYRTMQRFLDEVEEPLAREKLAATLVGKGAFRRFKDALIEFPELRQRWFAFKDAEVFAYIQGWLQEHGIEPANPPPDPASRERTVPPALSRISRRGMTPVAAPASGDEPGWREAVRPFDRPECVFTPERSALLVIDMQRTFVHEQGRNFLPLARPMLPRLAALLERWRERRLPVLFTRHVHRRAEEDGGALSRWWNSLILERDPDSALCEPFVPVNGERVISKSRYSAFAGTELLWVLRNLGVRDLVIGGVLTNLCCETTARDAFVNDFNVFFLGDGTAAPDAELHLATCRNIAYGFGRVLSVEDALARLGRGGGDNGAARE
;
A
#
# COMPACT_ATOMS: atom_id res chain seq x y z
N MET A 1 -50.96 31.57 47.41
CA MET A 1 -51.41 32.52 46.37
C MET A 1 -50.13 32.98 45.70
N GLU A 2 -49.84 32.37 44.53
CA GLU A 2 -49.07 32.86 43.37
C GLU A 2 -47.72 33.57 43.66
N ASP A 3 -46.57 33.25 43.06
CA ASP A 3 -46.26 32.59 41.77
C ASP A 3 -44.73 32.32 41.75
N PRO A 4 -44.20 31.15 41.31
CA PRO A 4 -42.77 31.00 41.03
C PRO A 4 -42.48 31.51 39.62
N ALA A 5 -41.68 32.59 39.55
CA ALA A 5 -41.19 33.16 38.31
C ALA A 5 -40.38 32.15 37.48
N ASP A 6 -40.96 31.78 36.34
CA ASP A 6 -40.34 31.77 35.00
C ASP A 6 -38.93 31.16 34.90
N VAL A 7 -38.87 29.83 34.83
CA VAL A 7 -37.71 29.11 34.28
C VAL A 7 -38.00 28.87 32.80
N PRO A 8 -37.19 29.38 31.86
CA PRO A 8 -37.47 29.20 30.45
C PRO A 8 -37.36 27.71 30.08
N GLU A 9 -38.46 27.21 29.52
CA GLU A 9 -38.54 25.89 28.90
C GLU A 9 -37.48 25.71 27.81
N GLY A 10 -36.86 24.52 27.81
CA GLY A 10 -36.51 23.87 26.55
C GLY A 10 -35.09 24.06 26.02
N ALA A 11 -34.06 23.85 26.83
CA ALA A 11 -32.77 23.42 26.31
C ALA A 11 -32.56 21.95 26.66
N THR A 12 -32.91 21.05 25.73
CA THR A 12 -32.50 19.63 25.82
C THR A 12 -30.99 19.61 26.08
N PRO A 13 -30.51 18.93 27.14
CA PRO A 13 -29.09 18.95 27.47
C PRO A 13 -28.29 18.44 26.27
N ARG A 14 -27.48 19.33 25.67
CA ARG A 14 -26.66 18.96 24.51
C ARG A 14 -25.48 18.14 24.98
N LEU A 15 -25.32 16.98 24.38
CA LEU A 15 -24.21 16.10 24.68
C LEU A 15 -22.93 16.69 24.08
N ARG A 16 -21.94 16.99 24.92
CA ARG A 16 -20.67 17.56 24.46
C ARG A 16 -19.58 16.49 24.37
N ILE A 17 -19.14 16.16 23.15
CA ILE A 17 -18.17 15.08 22.90
C ILE A 17 -17.09 15.52 21.90
N ALA A 18 -15.86 15.03 22.07
CA ALA A 18 -14.81 15.22 21.07
C ALA A 18 -15.06 14.27 19.90
N VAL A 19 -15.32 14.81 18.71
CA VAL A 19 -15.69 14.03 17.53
C VAL A 19 -14.47 13.82 16.64
N ASP A 20 -14.29 12.59 16.18
CA ASP A 20 -13.39 12.32 15.06
C ASP A 20 -14.04 12.77 13.74
N TRP A 21 -13.76 14.01 13.34
CA TRP A 21 -14.31 14.61 12.12
C TRP A 21 -13.94 13.84 10.85
N GLU A 22 -12.79 13.16 10.84
CA GLU A 22 -12.29 12.46 9.66
C GLU A 22 -12.98 11.12 9.47
N GLU A 23 -13.09 10.33 10.54
CA GLU A 23 -13.84 9.08 10.51
C GLU A 23 -15.33 9.33 10.23
N LEU A 24 -15.89 10.41 10.78
CA LEU A 24 -17.29 10.76 10.56
C LEU A 24 -17.53 11.25 9.12
N ALA A 25 -16.61 12.02 8.55
CA ALA A 25 -16.64 12.36 7.13
C ALA A 25 -16.55 11.12 6.24
N LEU A 26 -15.63 10.19 6.54
CA LEU A 26 -15.52 8.94 5.79
C LEU A 26 -16.82 8.13 5.86
N ALA A 27 -17.44 8.05 7.04
CA ALA A 27 -18.68 7.31 7.23
C ALA A 27 -19.88 7.93 6.50
N VAL A 28 -20.04 9.26 6.58
CA VAL A 28 -21.09 10.00 5.88
C VAL A 28 -20.92 9.92 4.36
N GLU A 29 -19.69 9.85 3.85
CA GLU A 29 -19.43 9.76 2.41
C GLU A 29 -19.48 8.34 1.83
N ASN A 30 -19.53 7.30 2.67
CA ASN A 30 -19.47 5.92 2.23
C ASN A 30 -20.86 5.36 1.89
N GLN A 31 -21.14 5.20 0.60
CA GLN A 31 -22.42 4.72 0.07
C GLN A 31 -22.41 3.21 -0.27
N LEU A 32 -21.46 2.44 0.26
CA LEU A 32 -21.43 0.99 0.02
C LEU A 32 -22.63 0.31 0.71
N PRO A 33 -23.36 -0.61 0.03
CA PRO A 33 -24.55 -1.24 0.58
C PRO A 33 -24.32 -1.99 1.90
N ASP A 34 -23.13 -2.58 2.07
CA ASP A 34 -22.76 -3.38 3.25
C ASP A 34 -21.99 -2.57 4.30
N PHE A 35 -21.88 -1.24 4.12
CA PHE A 35 -21.18 -0.37 5.05
C PHE A 35 -22.17 0.25 6.03
N THR A 36 -22.00 -0.07 7.30
CA THR A 36 -22.72 0.54 8.41
C THR A 36 -21.73 1.21 9.35
N ALA A 37 -22.08 2.41 9.80
CA ALA A 37 -21.28 3.19 10.73
C ALA A 37 -22.14 3.74 11.87
N ARG A 38 -21.58 3.79 13.08
CA ARG A 38 -22.24 4.33 14.27
C ARG A 38 -21.25 5.20 15.04
N LEU A 39 -21.72 6.35 15.54
CA LEU A 39 -20.96 7.22 16.43
C LEU A 39 -21.17 6.74 17.89
N ASP A 40 -20.08 6.47 18.61
CA ASP A 40 -20.11 6.20 20.05
C ASP A 40 -20.25 7.53 20.80
N LEU A 41 -21.35 7.72 21.52
CA LEU A 41 -21.67 8.94 22.26
C LEU A 41 -20.84 9.11 23.54
N ASP A 42 -20.14 8.08 24.03
CA ASP A 42 -19.23 8.22 25.17
C ASP A 42 -17.83 8.65 24.73
N THR A 43 -17.36 8.15 23.58
CA THR A 43 -15.97 8.33 23.15
C THR A 43 -15.80 9.24 21.93
N GLY A 44 -16.90 9.54 21.21
CA GLY A 44 -16.90 10.31 19.97
C GLY A 44 -16.18 9.66 18.78
N ARG A 45 -15.98 8.34 18.83
CA ARG A 45 -15.36 7.53 17.77
C ARG A 45 -16.40 6.96 16.83
N VAL A 46 -16.03 6.73 15.58
CA VAL A 46 -16.94 6.14 14.58
C VAL A 46 -16.60 4.66 14.39
N ILE A 47 -17.55 3.80 14.76
CA ILE A 47 -17.42 2.35 14.64
C ILE A 47 -17.98 1.93 13.28
N THR A 48 -17.18 1.22 12.48
CA THR A 48 -17.55 0.76 11.13
C THR A 48 -17.56 -0.78 11.04
N GLN A 49 -18.67 -1.38 10.60
CA GLN A 49 -18.85 -2.85 10.63
C GLN A 49 -18.80 -3.53 9.25
N SER A 50 -18.28 -4.76 9.23
CA SER A 50 -18.45 -5.78 8.17
C SER A 50 -18.55 -7.12 8.90
N VAL A 51 -19.74 -7.41 9.41
CA VAL A 51 -20.12 -8.62 10.16
C VAL A 51 -19.38 -8.78 11.51
N ASP A 52 -20.11 -9.23 12.53
CA ASP A 52 -19.68 -9.45 13.94
C ASP A 52 -19.59 -8.21 14.86
N LEU A 53 -20.76 -7.66 15.19
CA LEU A 53 -21.04 -7.22 16.57
C LEU A 53 -22.08 -8.21 17.11
N PRO A 54 -22.01 -8.62 18.39
CA PRO A 54 -23.07 -9.41 19.00
C PRO A 54 -24.44 -8.77 18.75
N ALA A 55 -25.46 -9.61 18.61
CA ALA A 55 -26.84 -9.17 18.61
C ALA A 55 -27.11 -8.32 19.87
N ASP A 56 -27.33 -7.02 19.61
CA ASP A 56 -28.04 -6.04 20.43
C ASP A 56 -27.54 -5.78 21.88
N PRO A 57 -26.78 -4.68 22.10
CA PRO A 57 -26.72 -4.01 23.38
C PRO A 57 -27.43 -2.65 23.32
N ASP A 58 -28.67 -2.56 22.81
CA ASP A 58 -29.52 -1.38 22.94
C ASP A 58 -30.07 -1.25 24.37
N ALA A 59 -29.22 -1.48 25.38
CA ALA A 59 -29.59 -1.33 26.78
C ALA A 59 -29.51 0.14 27.26
N ALA A 60 -29.01 1.10 26.44
CA ALA A 60 -28.75 2.46 26.95
C ALA A 60 -28.70 3.64 25.94
N GLY A 61 -28.93 3.47 24.64
CA GLY A 61 -28.90 4.62 23.69
C GLY A 61 -27.50 5.21 23.42
N ARG A 62 -26.44 4.42 23.60
CA ARG A 62 -25.03 4.86 23.48
C ARG A 62 -24.52 5.06 22.04
N TYR A 63 -25.12 4.41 21.05
CA TYR A 63 -24.60 4.41 19.67
C TYR A 63 -25.58 5.07 18.69
N LEU A 64 -25.15 6.15 18.04
CA LEU A 64 -25.95 6.87 17.06
C LEU A 64 -25.62 6.41 15.62
N PRO A 65 -26.57 5.87 14.85
CA PRO A 65 -26.30 5.43 13.48
C PRO A 65 -25.99 6.61 12.55
N VAL A 66 -24.88 6.52 11.82
CA VAL A 66 -24.45 7.53 10.85
C VAL A 66 -25.07 7.19 9.50
N GLN A 67 -25.94 8.08 8.99
CA GLN A 67 -26.58 7.88 7.70
C GLN A 67 -25.67 8.38 6.55
N PRO A 68 -25.43 7.57 5.52
CA PRO A 68 -24.69 8.02 4.35
C PRO A 68 -25.41 9.18 3.66
N ARG A 69 -24.65 10.20 3.30
CA ARG A 69 -25.11 11.32 2.48
C ARG A 69 -25.55 10.81 1.12
N SER A 70 -26.66 11.31 0.62
CA SER A 70 -27.24 10.86 -0.65
C SER A 70 -26.36 11.24 -1.85
N SER A 71 -26.40 10.44 -2.92
CA SER A 71 -25.71 10.78 -4.17
C SER A 71 -26.25 12.08 -4.79
N ARG A 72 -27.49 12.49 -4.46
CA ARG A 72 -28.08 13.78 -4.87
C ARG A 72 -27.36 14.95 -4.21
N GLU A 73 -27.06 14.86 -2.93
CA GLU A 73 -26.31 15.90 -2.25
C GLU A 73 -24.88 15.98 -2.77
N GLY A 74 -24.22 14.85 -3.01
CA GLY A 74 -22.89 14.86 -3.64
C GLY A 74 -22.90 15.54 -5.02
N TYR A 75 -23.98 15.36 -5.79
CA TYR A 75 -24.16 16.02 -7.08
C TYR A 75 -24.35 17.54 -6.92
N ARG A 76 -25.13 17.98 -5.92
CA ARG A 76 -25.29 19.40 -5.61
C ARG A 76 -23.98 20.08 -5.22
N THR A 77 -23.07 19.41 -4.50
CA THR A 77 -21.74 19.97 -4.20
C THR A 77 -20.89 20.13 -5.45
N MET A 78 -20.96 19.20 -6.42
CA MET A 78 -20.28 19.40 -7.72
C MET A 78 -20.86 20.61 -8.47
N GLN A 79 -22.18 20.81 -8.42
CA GLN A 79 -22.82 21.99 -9.04
C GLN A 79 -22.41 23.30 -8.36
N ARG A 80 -22.44 23.36 -7.02
CA ARG A 80 -22.01 24.55 -6.28
C ARG A 80 -20.54 24.90 -6.55
N PHE A 81 -19.68 23.88 -6.62
CA PHE A 81 -18.28 24.13 -6.96
C PHE A 81 -18.10 24.70 -8.36
N LEU A 82 -18.87 24.23 -9.35
CA LEU A 82 -18.85 24.77 -10.71
C LEU A 82 -19.15 26.27 -10.76
N ASP A 83 -20.04 26.75 -9.89
CA ASP A 83 -20.38 28.16 -9.79
C ASP A 83 -19.16 28.99 -9.34
N GLU A 84 -18.28 28.44 -8.50
CA GLU A 84 -17.04 29.05 -7.99
C GLU A 84 -15.82 28.91 -8.93
N VAL A 85 -15.91 28.13 -10.01
CA VAL A 85 -14.80 27.95 -10.95
C VAL A 85 -14.72 29.13 -11.91
N GLU A 86 -13.91 30.14 -11.61
CA GLU A 86 -13.79 31.34 -12.45
C GLU A 86 -13.31 31.06 -13.89
N GLU A 87 -12.42 30.07 -14.07
CA GLU A 87 -11.81 29.74 -15.36
C GLU A 87 -12.84 29.16 -16.35
N PRO A 88 -13.13 29.82 -17.50
CA PRO A 88 -14.19 29.42 -18.42
C PRO A 88 -13.99 28.02 -19.02
N LEU A 89 -12.75 27.68 -19.41
CA LEU A 89 -12.43 26.39 -20.03
C LEU A 89 -12.58 25.22 -19.05
N ALA A 90 -12.10 25.40 -17.81
CA ALA A 90 -12.24 24.39 -16.76
C ALA A 90 -13.71 24.20 -16.35
N ARG A 91 -14.46 25.30 -16.23
CA ARG A 91 -15.90 25.29 -15.93
C ARG A 91 -16.68 24.53 -17.00
N GLU A 92 -16.44 24.80 -18.28
CA GLU A 92 -17.12 24.11 -19.39
C GLU A 92 -16.84 22.60 -19.39
N LYS A 93 -15.56 22.22 -19.26
CA LYS A 93 -15.16 20.81 -19.20
C LYS A 93 -15.79 20.08 -18.02
N LEU A 94 -15.75 20.67 -16.82
CA LEU A 94 -16.33 20.06 -15.63
C LEU A 94 -17.86 19.98 -15.72
N ALA A 95 -18.53 21.00 -16.25
CA ALA A 95 -19.97 21.01 -16.45
C ALA A 95 -20.42 19.89 -17.41
N ALA A 96 -19.67 19.65 -18.49
CA ALA A 96 -19.94 18.57 -19.42
C ALA A 96 -19.89 17.17 -18.75
N THR A 97 -19.08 16.99 -17.71
CA THR A 97 -18.98 15.71 -17.00
C THR A 97 -20.23 15.35 -16.18
N LEU A 98 -21.00 16.36 -15.76
CA LEU A 98 -22.15 16.17 -14.88
C LEU A 98 -23.36 15.55 -15.60
N VAL A 99 -23.37 15.53 -16.93
CA VAL A 99 -24.45 14.94 -17.72
C VAL A 99 -24.19 13.43 -17.91
N GLY A 100 -25.18 12.60 -17.56
CA GLY A 100 -25.17 11.15 -17.83
C GLY A 100 -24.62 10.25 -16.70
N LYS A 101 -24.72 8.92 -16.88
CA LYS A 101 -24.36 7.92 -15.85
C LYS A 101 -22.88 7.99 -15.47
N GLY A 102 -22.53 8.10 -14.18
CA GLY A 102 -21.13 8.14 -13.73
C GLY A 102 -20.52 9.54 -13.63
N ALA A 103 -21.36 10.58 -13.48
CA ALA A 103 -20.96 11.97 -13.35
C ALA A 103 -19.82 12.19 -12.34
N PHE A 104 -19.90 11.60 -11.14
CA PHE A 104 -18.87 11.71 -10.11
C PHE A 104 -17.48 11.23 -10.54
N ARG A 105 -17.41 10.14 -11.32
CA ARG A 105 -16.14 9.60 -11.79
C ARG A 105 -15.54 10.53 -12.83
N ARG A 106 -16.32 10.88 -13.85
CA ARG A 106 -15.87 11.78 -14.91
C ARG A 106 -15.47 13.15 -14.39
N PHE A 107 -16.20 13.69 -13.42
CA PHE A 107 -15.88 14.98 -12.79
C PHE A 107 -14.50 14.93 -12.11
N LYS A 108 -14.21 13.86 -11.36
CA LYS A 108 -12.89 13.64 -10.75
C LYS A 108 -11.79 13.41 -11.79
N ASP A 109 -12.08 12.70 -12.87
CA ASP A 109 -11.12 12.45 -13.95
C ASP A 109 -10.76 13.75 -14.66
N ALA A 110 -11.74 14.62 -14.93
CA ALA A 110 -11.51 15.94 -15.56
C ALA A 110 -10.69 16.88 -14.67
N LEU A 111 -10.82 16.79 -13.34
CA LEU A 111 -9.98 17.56 -12.41
C LEU A 111 -8.49 17.18 -12.46
N ILE A 112 -8.11 16.03 -13.01
CA ILE A 112 -6.68 15.65 -13.16
C ILE A 112 -5.95 16.63 -14.08
N GLU A 113 -6.65 17.18 -15.08
CA GLU A 113 -6.10 18.17 -16.01
C GLU A 113 -5.88 19.54 -15.37
N PHE A 114 -6.43 19.78 -14.16
CA PHE A 114 -6.39 21.07 -13.46
C PHE A 114 -5.93 20.89 -12.00
N PRO A 115 -4.61 20.71 -11.73
CA PRO A 115 -4.09 20.39 -10.41
C PRO A 115 -4.49 21.37 -9.29
N GLU A 116 -4.46 22.67 -9.57
CA GLU A 116 -4.85 23.71 -8.61
C GLU A 116 -6.35 23.69 -8.33
N LEU A 117 -7.16 23.50 -9.37
CA LEU A 117 -8.61 23.38 -9.26
C LEU A 117 -9.02 22.10 -8.52
N ARG A 118 -8.27 21.03 -8.70
CA ARG A 118 -8.43 19.77 -7.96
C ARG A 118 -8.19 19.95 -6.47
N GLN A 119 -7.16 20.70 -6.09
CA GLN A 119 -6.91 21.03 -4.68
C GLN A 119 -8.06 21.87 -4.11
N ARG A 120 -8.50 22.91 -4.82
CA ARG A 120 -9.67 23.72 -4.45
C ARG A 120 -10.94 22.89 -4.31
N TRP A 121 -11.19 21.95 -5.22
CA TRP A 121 -12.33 21.02 -5.17
C TRP A 121 -12.32 20.20 -3.88
N PHE A 122 -11.17 19.66 -3.48
CA PHE A 122 -11.10 18.86 -2.25
C PHE A 122 -11.33 19.69 -1.01
N ALA A 123 -10.75 20.89 -0.93
CA ALA A 123 -10.99 21.81 0.18
C ALA A 123 -12.48 22.22 0.27
N PHE A 124 -13.08 22.57 -0.87
CA PHE A 124 -14.50 22.92 -0.97
C PHE A 124 -15.41 21.76 -0.53
N LYS A 125 -15.14 20.55 -1.06
CA LYS A 125 -15.90 19.34 -0.74
C LYS A 125 -15.78 18.99 0.75
N ASP A 126 -14.58 19.04 1.32
CA ASP A 126 -14.34 18.74 2.73
C ASP A 126 -15.07 19.75 3.62
N ALA A 127 -15.04 21.05 3.28
CA ALA A 127 -15.79 22.09 3.99
C ALA A 127 -17.30 21.82 3.99
N GLU A 128 -17.86 21.44 2.84
CA GLU A 128 -19.27 21.12 2.69
C GLU A 128 -19.68 19.85 3.45
N VAL A 129 -18.81 18.85 3.51
CA VAL A 129 -19.04 17.63 4.30
C VAL A 129 -19.00 17.94 5.79
N PHE A 130 -18.05 18.76 6.26
CA PHE A 130 -18.00 19.16 7.66
C PHE A 130 -19.20 20.02 8.07
N ALA A 131 -19.64 20.95 7.21
CA ALA A 131 -20.85 21.72 7.44
C ALA A 131 -22.10 20.83 7.54
N TYR A 132 -22.20 19.81 6.69
CA TYR A 132 -23.26 18.80 6.77
C TYR A 132 -23.22 18.03 8.10
N ILE A 133 -22.03 17.57 8.51
CA ILE A 133 -21.83 16.85 9.77
C ILE A 133 -22.19 17.73 10.96
N GLN A 134 -21.82 19.01 10.95
CA GLN A 134 -22.19 19.97 11.99
C GLN A 134 -23.72 20.07 12.15
N GLY A 135 -24.44 20.21 11.03
CA GLY A 135 -25.91 20.21 11.05
C GLY A 135 -26.48 18.90 11.58
N TRP A 136 -25.95 17.77 11.13
CA TRP A 136 -26.37 16.44 11.60
C TRP A 136 -26.13 16.23 13.10
N LEU A 137 -24.97 16.62 13.62
CA LEU A 137 -24.68 16.57 15.07
C LEU A 137 -25.66 17.44 15.85
N GLN A 138 -25.94 18.67 15.36
CA GLN A 138 -26.86 19.59 16.01
C GLN A 138 -28.30 19.06 16.05
N GLU A 139 -28.78 18.44 14.97
CA GLU A 139 -30.10 17.79 14.90
C GLU A 139 -30.25 16.67 15.94
N HIS A 140 -29.14 15.99 16.27
CA HIS A 140 -29.10 14.93 17.28
C HIS A 140 -28.73 15.46 18.68
N GLY A 141 -28.68 16.78 18.88
CA GLY A 141 -28.40 17.40 20.17
C GLY A 141 -26.95 17.26 20.62
N ILE A 142 -26.00 17.06 19.70
CA ILE A 142 -24.57 16.88 19.98
C ILE A 142 -23.83 18.18 19.69
N GLU A 143 -23.05 18.65 20.66
CA GLU A 143 -22.14 19.78 20.51
C GLU A 143 -20.68 19.27 20.45
N PRO A 144 -19.98 19.41 19.31
CA PRO A 144 -18.61 18.92 19.20
C PRO A 144 -17.66 19.74 20.10
N ALA A 145 -16.85 19.05 20.91
CA ALA A 145 -15.90 19.68 21.82
C ALA A 145 -14.64 20.23 21.10
N ASN A 146 -14.38 19.79 19.88
CA ASN A 146 -13.26 20.16 19.02
C ASN A 146 -13.78 20.70 17.67
N PRO A 147 -13.16 21.75 17.10
CA PRO A 147 -13.57 22.29 15.81
C PRO A 147 -13.27 21.32 14.66
N PRO A 148 -14.00 21.40 13.53
CA PRO A 148 -13.61 20.67 12.33
C PRO A 148 -12.22 21.14 11.85
N PRO A 149 -11.41 20.23 11.29
CA PRO A 149 -10.09 20.57 10.78
C PRO A 149 -10.21 21.55 9.60
N ASP A 150 -9.23 22.46 9.47
CA ASP A 150 -9.21 23.44 8.37
C ASP A 150 -9.03 22.72 7.02
N PRO A 151 -10.02 22.78 6.11
CA PRO A 151 -9.96 22.15 4.80
C PRO A 151 -8.80 22.64 3.92
N ALA A 152 -8.33 23.88 4.11
CA ALA A 152 -7.26 24.49 3.33
C ALA A 152 -5.85 24.09 3.81
N SER A 153 -5.69 23.82 5.11
CA SER A 153 -4.43 23.35 5.72
C SER A 153 -4.07 21.89 5.38
N ARG A 154 -4.97 21.17 4.69
CA ARG A 154 -4.76 19.78 4.27
C ARG A 154 -3.77 19.70 3.11
N GLU A 155 -2.50 19.51 3.43
CA GLU A 155 -1.48 19.03 2.48
C GLU A 155 -1.80 17.57 2.11
N ARG A 156 -2.68 17.38 1.13
CA ARG A 156 -2.90 16.06 0.51
C ARG A 156 -1.86 15.87 -0.57
N THR A 157 -0.72 15.28 -0.19
CA THR A 157 0.24 14.71 -1.16
C THR A 157 -0.54 13.90 -2.18
N VAL A 158 -0.30 14.16 -3.47
CA VAL A 158 -0.92 13.42 -4.57
C VAL A 158 -0.72 11.92 -4.30
N PRO A 159 -1.77 11.14 -4.06
CA PRO A 159 -1.61 9.70 -3.99
C PRO A 159 -1.24 9.26 -5.41
N PRO A 160 -0.13 8.52 -5.62
CA PRO A 160 0.01 7.77 -6.86
C PRO A 160 -1.21 6.84 -6.97
N ALA A 161 -1.76 6.71 -8.17
CA ALA A 161 -3.06 6.08 -8.41
C ALA A 161 -3.17 4.68 -7.77
N LEU A 162 -3.79 4.61 -6.59
CA LEU A 162 -4.12 3.39 -5.85
C LEU A 162 -5.63 3.37 -5.59
N SER A 163 -6.37 2.58 -6.37
CA SER A 163 -7.76 2.18 -6.09
C SER A 163 -7.78 0.66 -5.95
N ARG A 164 -7.50 0.11 -4.75
CA ARG A 164 -8.40 -0.21 -3.62
C ARG A 164 -8.91 -1.66 -3.65
N ILE A 165 -8.18 -2.55 -2.95
CA ILE A 165 -8.76 -3.68 -2.20
C ILE A 165 -8.71 -3.22 -0.76
N SER A 166 -9.84 -3.38 -0.09
CA SER A 166 -10.02 -3.18 1.35
C SER A 166 -9.06 -4.07 2.14
N ARG A 167 -8.30 -3.49 3.07
CA ARG A 167 -7.79 -4.20 4.24
C ARG A 167 -8.54 -3.68 5.45
N ARG A 168 -9.41 -4.51 6.03
CA ARG A 168 -9.79 -4.38 7.44
C ARG A 168 -8.75 -5.12 8.27
N GLY A 169 -8.33 -4.48 9.36
CA GLY A 169 -7.57 -5.12 10.44
C GLY A 169 -6.08 -4.76 10.48
N MET A 170 -5.74 -3.48 10.50
CA MET A 170 -4.48 -3.03 11.12
C MET A 170 -4.69 -1.61 11.65
N THR A 171 -4.68 -1.50 12.97
CA THR A 171 -4.62 -0.21 13.66
C THR A 171 -3.24 0.39 13.37
N PRO A 172 -3.13 1.69 13.01
CA PRO A 172 -1.82 2.32 12.91
C PRO A 172 -1.23 2.38 14.31
N VAL A 173 -0.10 1.72 14.54
CA VAL A 173 0.78 2.07 15.64
C VAL A 173 1.37 3.42 15.28
N ALA A 174 1.12 4.44 16.09
CA ALA A 174 1.70 5.76 15.91
C ALA A 174 3.22 5.66 15.73
N ALA A 175 3.74 6.35 14.71
CA ALA A 175 5.18 6.43 14.49
C ALA A 175 5.86 7.08 15.71
N PRO A 176 6.91 6.49 16.29
CA PRO A 176 7.64 7.11 17.37
C PRO A 176 8.42 8.32 16.84
N ALA A 177 8.27 9.44 17.53
CA ALA A 177 9.05 10.66 17.31
C ALA A 177 10.46 10.51 17.88
N SER A 178 11.32 9.74 17.21
CA SER A 178 12.80 9.74 17.38
C SER A 178 13.40 8.76 16.37
N GLY A 179 14.51 9.11 15.73
CA GLY A 179 15.12 8.42 14.58
C GLY A 179 15.69 7.01 14.79
N ASP A 180 14.97 6.13 15.48
CA ASP A 180 15.19 4.69 15.53
C ASP A 180 13.82 3.99 15.38
N GLU A 181 13.38 3.74 14.14
CA GLU A 181 12.26 2.83 13.88
C GLU A 181 12.63 1.41 14.37
N PRO A 182 11.68 0.61 14.91
CA PRO A 182 11.93 -0.81 15.13
C PRO A 182 12.19 -1.46 13.76
N GLY A 183 13.47 -1.60 13.42
CA GLY A 183 13.89 -2.10 12.11
C GLY A 183 13.33 -3.49 11.86
N TRP A 184 13.13 -3.85 10.59
CA TRP A 184 12.71 -5.21 10.20
C TRP A 184 13.55 -6.30 10.89
N ARG A 185 14.83 -6.02 11.18
CA ARG A 185 15.75 -6.88 11.96
C ARG A 185 15.20 -7.24 13.34
N GLU A 186 14.68 -6.27 14.09
CA GLU A 186 14.09 -6.52 15.42
C GLU A 186 12.80 -7.34 15.29
N ALA A 187 11.97 -7.00 14.31
CA ALA A 187 10.69 -7.66 14.09
C ALA A 187 10.80 -9.14 13.68
N VAL A 188 11.89 -9.52 12.98
CA VAL A 188 12.14 -10.91 12.58
C VAL A 188 12.91 -11.72 13.62
N ARG A 189 13.58 -11.07 14.58
CA ARG A 189 14.42 -11.72 15.60
C ARG A 189 13.75 -12.89 16.32
N PRO A 190 12.45 -12.82 16.73
CA PRO A 190 11.78 -13.94 17.38
C PRO A 190 11.62 -15.20 16.52
N PHE A 191 11.78 -15.05 15.19
CA PHE A 191 11.59 -16.12 14.22
C PHE A 191 12.89 -16.54 13.54
N ASP A 192 14.05 -16.06 14.03
CA ASP A 192 15.33 -16.44 13.43
C ASP A 192 15.54 -17.95 13.54
N ARG A 193 16.08 -18.54 12.47
CA ARG A 193 16.33 -19.98 12.34
C ARG A 193 17.82 -20.20 12.09
N PRO A 194 18.67 -20.17 13.15
CA PRO A 194 20.11 -20.31 12.98
C PRO A 194 20.52 -21.64 12.33
N GLU A 195 19.70 -22.68 12.50
CA GLU A 195 19.84 -24.02 11.91
C GLU A 195 19.67 -24.05 10.39
N CYS A 196 18.99 -23.08 9.79
CA CYS A 196 18.91 -22.96 8.34
C CYS A 196 20.22 -22.36 7.83
N VAL A 197 21.15 -23.26 7.52
CA VAL A 197 22.51 -22.98 7.05
C VAL A 197 22.46 -22.62 5.56
N PHE A 198 22.90 -21.40 5.27
CA PHE A 198 23.13 -20.93 3.90
C PHE A 198 24.37 -21.60 3.31
N THR A 199 24.21 -22.26 2.16
CA THR A 199 25.26 -22.96 1.41
C THR A 199 25.52 -22.23 0.08
N PRO A 200 26.51 -21.32 0.02
CA PRO A 200 26.78 -20.49 -1.16
C PRO A 200 26.88 -21.28 -2.47
N GLU A 201 27.50 -22.45 -2.47
CA GLU A 201 27.82 -23.24 -3.66
C GLU A 201 26.59 -23.87 -4.31
N ARG A 202 25.47 -23.97 -3.59
CA ARG A 202 24.18 -24.43 -4.11
C ARG A 202 23.15 -23.30 -4.11
N SER A 203 23.60 -22.05 -4.12
CA SER A 203 22.72 -20.88 -4.07
C SER A 203 22.57 -20.20 -5.43
N ALA A 204 21.46 -19.48 -5.60
CA ALA A 204 21.29 -18.53 -6.68
C ALA A 204 20.77 -17.20 -6.13
N LEU A 205 21.23 -16.09 -6.73
CA LEU A 205 20.65 -14.77 -6.50
C LEU A 205 19.57 -14.52 -7.55
N LEU A 206 18.34 -14.28 -7.09
CA LEU A 206 17.20 -13.88 -7.92
C LEU A 206 16.93 -12.39 -7.71
N VAL A 207 17.22 -11.60 -8.74
CA VAL A 207 17.01 -10.15 -8.78
C VAL A 207 15.68 -9.86 -9.45
N ILE A 208 14.68 -9.51 -8.65
CA ILE A 208 13.29 -9.40 -9.09
C ILE A 208 12.97 -7.99 -9.59
N ASP A 209 12.55 -7.91 -10.85
CA ASP A 209 11.87 -6.77 -11.48
C ASP A 209 12.54 -5.41 -11.26
N MET A 210 13.87 -5.36 -11.33
CA MET A 210 14.67 -4.12 -11.29
C MET A 210 14.57 -3.34 -12.61
N GLN A 211 13.34 -3.10 -13.04
CA GLN A 211 12.96 -2.44 -14.28
C GLN A 211 12.86 -0.93 -14.10
N ARG A 212 13.13 -0.17 -15.16
CA ARG A 212 13.07 1.29 -15.20
C ARG A 212 11.80 1.84 -14.56
N THR A 213 10.64 1.22 -14.84
CA THR A 213 9.36 1.66 -14.29
C THR A 213 9.34 1.77 -12.76
N PHE A 214 10.09 0.92 -12.04
CA PHE A 214 10.08 0.87 -10.57
C PHE A 214 11.26 1.60 -9.93
N VAL A 215 12.44 1.59 -10.55
CA VAL A 215 13.69 2.01 -9.88
C VAL A 215 14.34 3.26 -10.49
N HIS A 216 13.82 3.76 -11.61
CA HIS A 216 14.28 5.01 -12.21
C HIS A 216 13.29 6.14 -11.89
N GLU A 217 13.79 7.34 -11.60
CA GLU A 217 12.97 8.49 -11.16
C GLU A 217 11.86 8.89 -12.14
N GLN A 218 12.15 8.74 -13.43
CA GLN A 218 11.21 8.99 -14.53
C GLN A 218 10.32 7.78 -14.87
N GLY A 219 10.44 6.67 -14.15
CA GLY A 219 9.64 5.47 -14.37
C GLY A 219 8.20 5.67 -13.90
N ARG A 220 7.22 5.11 -14.63
CA ARG A 220 5.79 5.29 -14.35
C ARG A 220 5.37 4.88 -12.93
N ASN A 221 6.02 3.87 -12.34
CA ASN A 221 5.72 3.31 -11.03
C ASN A 221 6.90 3.46 -10.07
N PHE A 222 7.66 4.55 -10.19
CA PHE A 222 8.89 4.75 -9.43
C PHE A 222 8.66 4.61 -7.92
N LEU A 223 9.57 3.91 -7.24
CA LEU A 223 9.57 3.67 -5.80
C LEU A 223 10.69 4.45 -5.13
N PRO A 224 10.44 5.66 -4.58
CA PRO A 224 11.46 6.43 -3.89
C PRO A 224 12.13 5.67 -2.74
N LEU A 225 11.36 4.84 -2.02
CA LEU A 225 11.86 4.00 -0.93
C LEU A 225 12.81 2.89 -1.39
N ALA A 226 12.92 2.62 -2.69
CA ALA A 226 13.92 1.69 -3.23
C ALA A 226 15.33 2.29 -3.27
N ARG A 227 15.50 3.62 -3.26
CA ARG A 227 16.81 4.26 -3.41
C ARG A 227 17.89 3.71 -2.45
N PRO A 228 17.63 3.52 -1.14
CA PRO A 228 18.64 3.02 -0.22
C PRO A 228 19.03 1.56 -0.47
N MET A 229 18.16 0.72 -1.05
CA MET A 229 18.48 -0.69 -1.34
C MET A 229 19.31 -0.86 -2.61
N LEU A 230 19.23 0.07 -3.58
CA LEU A 230 19.91 -0.06 -4.88
C LEU A 230 21.42 -0.31 -4.74
N PRO A 231 22.21 0.52 -4.04
CA PRO A 231 23.65 0.28 -3.92
C PRO A 231 23.98 -1.01 -3.15
N ARG A 232 23.14 -1.40 -2.18
CA ARG A 232 23.33 -2.64 -1.41
C ARG A 232 23.13 -3.86 -2.29
N LEU A 233 21.99 -3.95 -2.98
CA LEU A 233 21.69 -5.07 -3.87
C LEU A 233 22.69 -5.16 -5.03
N ALA A 234 23.14 -4.02 -5.56
CA ALA A 234 24.18 -3.97 -6.59
C ALA A 234 25.52 -4.55 -6.07
N ALA A 235 25.93 -4.20 -4.85
CA ALA A 235 27.12 -4.78 -4.24
C ALA A 235 26.98 -6.31 -4.06
N LEU A 236 25.81 -6.79 -3.66
CA LEU A 236 25.55 -8.24 -3.56
C LEU A 236 25.65 -8.94 -4.92
N LEU A 237 25.05 -8.34 -5.95
CA LEU A 237 25.06 -8.83 -7.33
C LEU A 237 26.50 -8.99 -7.83
N GLU A 238 27.34 -7.96 -7.69
CA GLU A 238 28.74 -8.03 -8.09
C GLU A 238 29.50 -9.13 -7.36
N ARG A 239 29.24 -9.32 -6.07
CA ARG A 239 29.89 -10.38 -5.27
C ARG A 239 29.43 -11.77 -5.68
N TRP A 240 28.20 -11.94 -6.15
CA TRP A 240 27.74 -13.19 -6.77
C TRP A 240 28.48 -13.48 -8.08
N ARG A 241 28.62 -12.44 -8.92
CA ARG A 241 29.33 -12.50 -10.21
C ARG A 241 30.82 -12.85 -10.04
N GLU A 242 31.52 -12.18 -9.12
CA GLU A 242 32.93 -12.45 -8.81
C GLU A 242 33.16 -13.91 -8.41
N ARG A 243 32.20 -14.50 -7.71
CA ARG A 243 32.24 -15.91 -7.27
C ARG A 243 31.72 -16.90 -8.30
N ARG A 244 31.28 -16.41 -9.47
CA ARG A 244 30.69 -17.21 -10.55
C ARG A 244 29.51 -18.05 -10.05
N LEU A 245 28.77 -17.52 -9.08
CA LEU A 245 27.54 -18.14 -8.60
C LEU A 245 26.36 -17.77 -9.52
N PRO A 246 25.33 -18.61 -9.63
CA PRO A 246 24.17 -18.33 -10.46
C PRO A 246 23.47 -17.01 -10.10
N VAL A 247 23.26 -16.16 -11.10
CA VAL A 247 22.43 -14.95 -11.03
C VAL A 247 21.30 -15.08 -12.05
N LEU A 248 20.07 -14.81 -11.60
CA LEU A 248 18.88 -14.77 -12.43
C LEU A 248 18.15 -13.45 -12.21
N PHE A 249 17.58 -12.91 -13.28
CA PHE A 249 16.76 -11.72 -13.25
C PHE A 249 15.32 -12.07 -13.61
N THR A 250 14.37 -11.28 -13.14
CA THR A 250 13.01 -11.30 -13.66
C THR A 250 12.64 -9.97 -14.29
N ARG A 251 11.73 -10.03 -15.26
CA ARG A 251 11.02 -8.86 -15.77
C ARG A 251 9.53 -9.14 -15.71
N HIS A 252 8.78 -8.26 -15.04
CA HIS A 252 7.33 -8.27 -15.10
C HIS A 252 6.91 -7.59 -16.40
N VAL A 253 6.39 -8.38 -17.34
CA VAL A 253 5.94 -7.89 -18.65
C VAL A 253 4.70 -8.64 -19.12
N HIS A 254 3.89 -7.91 -19.86
CA HIS A 254 2.70 -8.42 -20.53
C HIS A 254 2.85 -8.26 -22.03
N ARG A 255 2.48 -9.30 -22.79
CA ARG A 255 2.42 -9.20 -24.25
C ARG A 255 1.27 -8.27 -24.63
N ARG A 256 0.09 -8.56 -24.07
CA ARG A 256 -1.16 -7.84 -24.26
C ARG A 256 -2.07 -8.01 -23.06
N ALA A 257 -2.71 -6.92 -22.62
CA ALA A 257 -3.55 -6.90 -21.43
C ALA A 257 -4.72 -7.90 -21.49
N GLU A 258 -5.25 -8.13 -22.69
CA GLU A 258 -6.39 -9.02 -22.95
C GLU A 258 -5.97 -10.49 -22.97
N GLU A 259 -4.71 -10.79 -23.31
CA GLU A 259 -4.22 -12.17 -23.47
C GLU A 259 -3.64 -12.72 -22.16
N ASP A 260 -2.81 -11.93 -21.47
CA ASP A 260 -2.06 -12.39 -20.30
C ASP A 260 -2.24 -11.49 -19.06
N GLY A 261 -3.09 -10.46 -19.11
CA GLY A 261 -3.30 -9.53 -17.99
C GLY A 261 -4.08 -10.13 -16.82
N GLY A 262 -5.08 -10.97 -17.08
CA GLY A 262 -5.83 -11.71 -16.05
C GLY A 262 -6.38 -10.83 -14.92
N ALA A 263 -6.17 -11.23 -13.67
CA ALA A 263 -6.57 -10.42 -12.52
C ALA A 263 -5.79 -9.10 -12.43
N LEU A 264 -4.53 -9.07 -12.89
CA LEU A 264 -3.69 -7.88 -12.84
C LEU A 264 -4.24 -6.77 -13.75
N SER A 265 -4.78 -7.08 -14.94
CA SER A 265 -5.40 -6.05 -15.81
C SER A 265 -6.69 -5.47 -15.24
N ARG A 266 -7.41 -6.23 -14.40
CA ARG A 266 -8.58 -5.72 -13.68
C ARG A 266 -8.20 -4.94 -12.42
N TRP A 267 -7.05 -5.25 -11.85
CA TRP A 267 -6.55 -4.69 -10.59
C TRP A 267 -5.80 -3.38 -10.79
N TRP A 268 -4.90 -3.33 -11.78
CA TRP A 268 -4.03 -2.19 -12.05
C TRP A 268 -4.54 -1.38 -13.23
N ASN A 269 -4.45 -0.05 -13.11
CA ASN A 269 -4.85 0.88 -14.16
C ASN A 269 -4.00 0.77 -15.43
N SER A 270 -2.79 0.22 -15.32
CA SER A 270 -1.87 0.04 -16.43
C SER A 270 -0.99 -1.17 -16.18
N LEU A 271 -0.74 -1.94 -17.23
CA LEU A 271 0.21 -3.04 -17.23
C LEU A 271 1.51 -2.62 -17.91
N ILE A 272 2.62 -3.23 -17.48
CA ILE A 272 3.91 -3.06 -18.12
C ILE A 272 3.93 -3.92 -19.38
N LEU A 273 3.77 -3.30 -20.54
CA LEU A 273 3.83 -4.01 -21.81
C LEU A 273 5.28 -4.28 -22.21
N GLU A 274 5.55 -5.42 -22.84
CA GLU A 274 6.91 -5.82 -23.25
C GLU A 274 7.58 -4.81 -24.20
N ARG A 275 6.77 -4.08 -24.97
CA ARG A 275 7.24 -3.04 -25.91
C ARG A 275 7.47 -1.68 -25.26
N ASP A 276 7.06 -1.49 -24.01
CA ASP A 276 7.24 -0.22 -23.30
C ASP A 276 8.71 -0.07 -22.90
N PRO A 277 9.38 1.08 -23.18
CA PRO A 277 10.73 1.36 -22.67
C PRO A 277 10.85 1.21 -21.16
N ASP A 278 9.79 1.48 -20.41
CA ASP A 278 9.75 1.32 -18.95
C ASP A 278 9.86 -0.15 -18.49
N SER A 279 9.68 -1.11 -19.41
CA SER A 279 9.83 -2.54 -19.16
C SER A 279 11.29 -3.03 -19.13
N ALA A 280 12.25 -2.19 -19.54
CA ALA A 280 13.65 -2.55 -19.57
C ALA A 280 14.21 -2.68 -18.15
N LEU A 281 15.13 -3.63 -17.93
CA LEU A 281 15.96 -3.65 -16.72
C LEU A 281 16.83 -2.39 -16.69
N CYS A 282 17.03 -1.84 -15.49
CA CYS A 282 17.74 -0.58 -15.29
C CYS A 282 19.11 -0.83 -14.65
N GLU A 283 20.12 -0.08 -15.06
CA GLU A 283 21.45 -0.09 -14.43
C GLU A 283 21.35 0.18 -12.91
N PRO A 284 22.17 -0.49 -12.08
CA PRO A 284 23.21 -1.49 -12.42
C PRO A 284 22.69 -2.93 -12.60
N PHE A 285 21.38 -3.15 -12.64
CA PHE A 285 20.74 -4.48 -12.64
C PHE A 285 20.51 -5.01 -14.05
N VAL A 286 21.49 -4.83 -14.92
CA VAL A 286 21.46 -5.35 -16.29
C VAL A 286 22.20 -6.69 -16.34
N PRO A 287 21.62 -7.74 -16.96
CA PRO A 287 22.27 -9.05 -17.07
C PRO A 287 23.53 -8.96 -17.93
N VAL A 288 24.59 -9.64 -17.50
CA VAL A 288 25.86 -9.75 -18.21
C VAL A 288 26.21 -11.22 -18.47
N ASN A 289 27.13 -11.49 -19.39
CA ASN A 289 27.69 -12.85 -19.60
C ASN A 289 26.64 -13.96 -19.80
N GLY A 290 25.49 -13.64 -20.41
CA GLY A 290 24.42 -14.61 -20.64
C GLY A 290 23.59 -14.97 -19.39
N GLU A 291 23.67 -14.18 -18.32
CA GLU A 291 22.79 -14.29 -17.15
C GLU A 291 21.32 -14.36 -17.58
N ARG A 292 20.57 -15.26 -16.95
CA ARG A 292 19.21 -15.61 -17.37
C ARG A 292 18.22 -14.51 -16.96
N VAL A 293 17.36 -14.12 -17.89
CA VAL A 293 16.20 -13.25 -17.63
C VAL A 293 14.92 -14.04 -17.82
N ILE A 294 14.10 -14.11 -16.78
CA ILE A 294 12.79 -14.74 -16.81
C ILE A 294 11.72 -13.67 -17.00
N SER A 295 11.02 -13.69 -18.13
CA SER A 295 9.86 -12.84 -18.35
C SER A 295 8.62 -13.46 -17.69
N LYS A 296 7.95 -12.73 -16.80
CA LYS A 296 6.77 -13.19 -16.08
C LYS A 296 5.61 -12.21 -16.22
N SER A 297 4.39 -12.72 -16.30
CA SER A 297 3.14 -11.94 -16.33
C SER A 297 2.33 -12.06 -15.01
N ARG A 298 2.92 -12.70 -14.00
CA ARG A 298 2.36 -12.92 -12.66
C ARG A 298 3.37 -12.44 -11.61
N TYR A 299 2.91 -12.28 -10.36
CA TYR A 299 3.79 -11.87 -9.27
C TYR A 299 4.86 -12.92 -8.98
N SER A 300 4.45 -14.18 -8.84
CA SER A 300 5.37 -15.30 -8.72
C SER A 300 6.23 -15.43 -9.98
N ALA A 301 7.54 -15.51 -9.77
CA ALA A 301 8.48 -15.82 -10.83
C ALA A 301 8.44 -17.29 -11.26
N PHE A 302 7.69 -18.17 -10.58
CA PHE A 302 7.47 -19.57 -10.97
C PHE A 302 6.22 -19.78 -11.83
N ALA A 303 5.20 -18.92 -11.65
CA ALA A 303 3.90 -19.13 -12.27
C ALA A 303 3.93 -18.93 -13.78
N GLY A 304 3.89 -20.03 -14.53
CA GLY A 304 3.88 -20.02 -15.99
C GLY A 304 5.23 -19.66 -16.61
N THR A 305 6.34 -19.90 -15.90
CA THR A 305 7.70 -19.62 -16.36
C THR A 305 8.58 -20.86 -16.30
N GLU A 306 9.80 -20.76 -16.83
CA GLU A 306 10.84 -21.78 -16.77
C GLU A 306 11.68 -21.75 -15.50
N LEU A 307 11.41 -20.86 -14.53
CA LEU A 307 12.30 -20.62 -13.38
C LEU A 307 12.57 -21.90 -12.58
N LEU A 308 11.54 -22.71 -12.30
CA LEU A 308 11.69 -23.97 -11.56
C LEU A 308 12.72 -24.89 -12.23
N TRP A 309 12.57 -25.10 -13.54
CA TRP A 309 13.45 -25.95 -14.32
C TRP A 309 14.87 -25.41 -14.37
N VAL A 310 15.03 -24.09 -14.54
CA VAL A 310 16.35 -23.45 -14.55
C VAL A 310 17.05 -23.65 -13.20
N LEU A 311 16.39 -23.36 -12.08
CA LEU A 311 16.97 -23.51 -10.74
C LEU A 311 17.36 -24.97 -10.45
N ARG A 312 16.50 -25.94 -10.81
CA ARG A 312 16.78 -27.36 -10.61
C ARG A 312 17.94 -27.87 -11.47
N ASN A 313 18.03 -27.45 -12.73
CA ASN A 313 19.15 -27.80 -13.61
C ASN A 313 20.48 -27.21 -13.15
N LEU A 314 20.44 -26.03 -12.50
CA LEU A 314 21.62 -25.42 -11.88
C LEU A 314 21.99 -26.06 -10.52
N GLY A 315 21.21 -27.03 -10.04
CA GLY A 315 21.45 -27.68 -8.75
C GLY A 315 21.19 -26.77 -7.54
N VAL A 316 20.40 -25.71 -7.73
CA VAL A 316 20.10 -24.73 -6.68
C VAL A 316 19.21 -25.37 -5.61
N ARG A 317 19.55 -25.07 -4.35
CA ARG A 317 18.75 -25.38 -3.16
C ARG A 317 18.43 -24.13 -2.35
N ASP A 318 19.35 -23.16 -2.37
CA ASP A 318 19.22 -21.94 -1.59
C ASP A 318 18.93 -20.77 -2.53
N LEU A 319 17.74 -20.18 -2.41
CA LEU A 319 17.34 -19.07 -3.25
C LEU A 319 17.41 -17.76 -2.47
N VAL A 320 18.33 -16.89 -2.86
CA VAL A 320 18.47 -15.54 -2.30
C VAL A 320 17.62 -14.58 -3.13
N ILE A 321 16.69 -13.87 -2.48
CA ILE A 321 15.70 -13.04 -3.16
C ILE A 321 15.89 -11.58 -2.79
N GLY A 322 16.09 -10.74 -3.81
CA GLY A 322 16.11 -9.27 -3.72
C GLY A 322 15.35 -8.63 -4.87
N GLY A 323 15.10 -7.33 -4.78
CA GLY A 323 14.41 -6.57 -5.83
C GLY A 323 13.08 -5.97 -5.37
N VAL A 324 12.14 -5.80 -6.29
CA VAL A 324 10.87 -5.10 -6.03
C VAL A 324 9.64 -5.83 -6.62
N LEU A 325 8.45 -5.68 -6.06
CA LEU A 325 8.14 -5.11 -4.75
C LEU A 325 8.16 -6.18 -3.66
N THR A 326 8.58 -5.78 -2.46
CA THR A 326 8.73 -6.64 -1.27
C THR A 326 7.48 -7.50 -1.05
N ASN A 327 6.31 -6.87 -0.92
CA ASN A 327 5.05 -7.51 -0.56
C ASN A 327 4.25 -8.07 -1.77
N LEU A 328 4.78 -7.97 -2.99
CA LEU A 328 4.14 -8.47 -4.20
C LEU A 328 5.03 -9.52 -4.87
N CYS A 329 5.82 -9.14 -5.87
CA CYS A 329 6.63 -10.07 -6.66
C CYS A 329 7.65 -10.81 -5.79
N CYS A 330 8.32 -10.14 -4.86
CA CYS A 330 9.32 -10.75 -3.99
C CYS A 330 8.67 -11.75 -3.01
N GLU A 331 7.67 -11.32 -2.23
CA GLU A 331 6.99 -12.20 -1.26
C GLU A 331 6.29 -13.38 -1.94
N THR A 332 5.59 -13.15 -3.05
CA THR A 332 4.90 -14.23 -3.77
C THR A 332 5.91 -15.26 -4.29
N THR A 333 7.02 -14.80 -4.86
CA THR A 333 8.09 -15.69 -5.34
C THR A 333 8.77 -16.43 -4.19
N ALA A 334 8.96 -15.79 -3.04
CA ALA A 334 9.52 -16.41 -1.84
C ALA A 334 8.62 -17.54 -1.31
N ARG A 335 7.31 -17.29 -1.22
CA ARG A 335 6.32 -18.31 -0.82
C ARG A 335 6.30 -19.47 -1.82
N ASP A 336 6.32 -19.16 -3.12
CA ASP A 336 6.36 -20.18 -4.17
C ASP A 336 7.66 -20.98 -4.16
N ALA A 337 8.81 -20.34 -3.89
CA ALA A 337 10.08 -21.04 -3.74
C ALA A 337 10.03 -22.02 -2.55
N PHE A 338 9.47 -21.59 -1.42
CA PHE A 338 9.33 -22.44 -0.24
C PHE A 338 8.48 -23.69 -0.53
N VAL A 339 7.30 -23.54 -1.15
CA VAL A 339 6.43 -24.70 -1.48
C VAL A 339 7.00 -25.57 -2.61
N ASN A 340 7.99 -25.08 -3.35
CA ASN A 340 8.76 -25.85 -4.32
C ASN A 340 10.07 -26.40 -3.72
N ASP A 341 10.18 -26.54 -2.40
CA ASP A 341 11.33 -27.15 -1.69
C ASP A 341 12.68 -26.43 -1.93
N PHE A 342 12.67 -25.09 -1.94
CA PHE A 342 13.89 -24.28 -1.85
C PHE A 342 14.02 -23.65 -0.46
N ASN A 343 15.26 -23.57 0.04
CA ASN A 343 15.57 -22.75 1.21
C ASN A 343 15.56 -21.29 0.79
N VAL A 344 14.70 -20.48 1.41
CA VAL A 344 14.54 -19.07 1.02
C VAL A 344 15.35 -18.17 1.95
N PHE A 345 16.16 -17.32 1.32
CA PHE A 345 16.92 -16.26 1.99
C PHE A 345 16.48 -14.90 1.41
N PHE A 346 15.61 -14.22 2.14
CA PHE A 346 14.96 -12.98 1.70
C PHE A 346 15.74 -11.76 2.19
N LEU A 347 16.07 -10.82 1.31
CA LEU A 347 16.89 -9.66 1.68
C LEU A 347 16.02 -8.51 2.22
N GLY A 348 16.00 -8.33 3.54
CA GLY A 348 15.21 -7.29 4.20
C GLY A 348 15.61 -5.87 3.79
N ASP A 349 16.90 -5.59 3.63
CA ASP A 349 17.43 -4.31 3.13
C ASP A 349 17.87 -4.36 1.65
N GLY A 350 17.55 -5.45 0.95
CA GLY A 350 17.71 -5.65 -0.49
C GLY A 350 16.38 -5.69 -1.24
N THR A 351 15.28 -5.33 -0.58
CA THR A 351 13.93 -5.23 -1.14
C THR A 351 13.28 -3.91 -0.75
N ALA A 352 12.30 -3.44 -1.55
CA ALA A 352 11.54 -2.23 -1.25
C ALA A 352 10.05 -2.37 -1.54
N ALA A 353 9.24 -1.64 -0.80
CA ALA A 353 7.79 -1.56 -0.93
C ALA A 353 7.36 -0.08 -1.04
N PRO A 354 6.10 0.22 -1.37
CA PRO A 354 5.60 1.60 -1.41
C PRO A 354 5.57 2.28 -0.04
N ASP A 355 5.51 1.51 1.04
CA ASP A 355 5.53 1.99 2.43
C ASP A 355 6.20 0.97 3.37
N ALA A 356 6.57 1.46 4.56
CA ALA A 356 7.31 0.67 5.55
C ALA A 356 6.47 -0.45 6.20
N GLU A 357 5.16 -0.28 6.32
CA GLU A 357 4.28 -1.26 6.95
C GLU A 357 4.15 -2.53 6.08
N LEU A 358 3.96 -2.36 4.77
CA LEU A 358 3.95 -3.47 3.81
C LEU A 358 5.27 -4.22 3.78
N HIS A 359 6.39 -3.49 3.84
CA HIS A 359 7.73 -4.07 3.91
C HIS A 359 7.92 -4.89 5.18
N LEU A 360 7.61 -4.30 6.34
CA LEU A 360 7.74 -4.93 7.65
C LEU A 360 6.86 -6.18 7.78
N ALA A 361 5.60 -6.10 7.35
CA ALA A 361 4.67 -7.21 7.35
C ALA A 361 5.20 -8.40 6.53
N THR A 362 5.77 -8.11 5.35
CA THR A 362 6.40 -9.13 4.51
C THR A 362 7.57 -9.79 5.24
N CYS A 363 8.51 -9.00 5.78
CA CYS A 363 9.67 -9.53 6.47
C CYS A 363 9.25 -10.45 7.64
N ARG A 364 8.25 -10.04 8.43
CA ARG A 364 7.69 -10.87 9.51
C ARG A 364 7.08 -12.17 8.99
N ASN A 365 6.26 -12.10 7.95
CA ASN A 365 5.61 -13.28 7.37
C ASN A 365 6.63 -14.27 6.82
N ILE A 366 7.64 -13.78 6.10
CA ILE A 366 8.71 -14.63 5.55
C ILE A 366 9.48 -15.29 6.69
N ALA A 367 9.93 -14.53 7.68
CA ALA A 367 10.66 -15.07 8.83
C ALA A 367 9.85 -16.09 9.63
N TYR A 368 8.54 -15.87 9.77
CA TYR A 368 7.66 -16.75 10.52
C TYR A 368 7.54 -18.15 9.90
N GLY A 369 7.43 -18.25 8.56
CA GLY A 369 7.03 -19.51 7.94
C GLY A 369 7.52 -19.80 6.52
N PHE A 370 8.26 -18.91 5.86
CA PHE A 370 8.66 -19.12 4.46
C PHE A 370 10.15 -19.03 4.19
N GLY A 371 10.97 -18.59 5.16
CA GLY A 371 12.43 -18.51 4.98
C GLY A 371 13.14 -17.72 6.06
N ARG A 372 14.43 -17.47 5.85
CA ARG A 372 15.19 -16.52 6.68
C ARG A 372 15.22 -15.15 6.02
N VAL A 373 15.03 -14.11 6.82
CA VAL A 373 15.28 -12.74 6.37
C VAL A 373 16.70 -12.35 6.77
N LEU A 374 17.51 -12.00 5.79
CA LEU A 374 18.89 -11.57 5.96
C LEU A 374 19.03 -10.11 5.55
N SER A 375 20.07 -9.46 6.08
CA SER A 375 20.56 -8.24 5.45
C SER A 375 21.49 -8.59 4.27
N VAL A 376 21.69 -7.64 3.37
CA VAL A 376 22.69 -7.75 2.30
C VAL A 376 24.08 -7.96 2.90
N GLU A 377 24.40 -7.23 3.96
CA GLU A 377 25.65 -7.40 4.72
C GLU A 377 25.80 -8.83 5.26
N ASP A 378 24.74 -9.37 5.85
CA ASP A 378 24.68 -10.75 6.35
C ASP A 378 24.91 -11.78 5.25
N ALA A 379 24.30 -11.57 4.09
CA ALA A 379 24.46 -12.44 2.92
C ALA A 379 25.91 -12.37 2.39
N LEU A 380 26.48 -11.17 2.29
CA LEU A 380 27.88 -10.94 1.90
C LEU A 380 28.87 -11.62 2.85
N ALA A 381 28.65 -11.48 4.15
CA ALA A 381 29.50 -12.10 5.18
C ALA A 381 29.46 -13.64 5.07
N ARG A 382 28.30 -14.22 4.77
CA ARG A 382 28.13 -15.67 4.60
C ARG A 382 28.75 -16.19 3.32
N LEU A 383 28.76 -15.41 2.23
CA LEU A 383 29.62 -15.72 1.08
C LEU A 383 31.08 -15.77 1.54
N GLY A 384 31.57 -14.72 2.22
CA GLY A 384 32.97 -14.59 2.66
C GLY A 384 33.59 -15.84 3.31
N ARG A 385 32.82 -16.57 4.13
CA ARG A 385 33.30 -17.69 4.96
C ARG A 385 33.53 -19.03 4.23
N GLY A 386 33.03 -19.20 3.00
CA GLY A 386 33.07 -20.48 2.27
C GLY A 386 34.37 -20.82 1.50
N GLY A 387 35.41 -19.97 1.55
CA GLY A 387 36.59 -20.10 0.67
C GLY A 387 37.91 -20.51 1.31
N GLY A 388 37.95 -20.80 2.62
CA GLY A 388 39.20 -20.79 3.39
C GLY A 388 39.70 -22.09 4.02
N ASP A 389 38.88 -23.13 4.20
CA ASP A 389 39.22 -24.18 5.17
C ASP A 389 39.08 -25.64 4.67
N ASN A 390 39.39 -25.88 3.39
CA ASN A 390 39.47 -27.24 2.84
C ASN A 390 40.90 -27.65 2.46
N GLY A 391 41.88 -27.12 3.20
CA GLY A 391 43.30 -27.30 2.95
C GLY A 391 44.12 -27.71 4.19
N ALA A 392 43.58 -28.54 5.10
CA ALA A 392 44.37 -29.15 6.17
C ALA A 392 43.70 -30.40 6.77
N ALA A 393 43.50 -31.44 5.96
CA ALA A 393 43.33 -32.80 6.47
C ALA A 393 43.71 -33.81 5.38
N ARG A 394 45.01 -33.91 5.12
CA ARG A 394 45.65 -35.17 4.71
C ARG A 394 46.75 -35.44 5.72
N GLU A 395 46.52 -36.41 6.59
CA GLU A 395 47.47 -37.44 6.96
C GLU A 395 46.70 -38.70 7.36
#